data_AF-A0A2J8VE55-F1
#
_entry.id   AF-A0A2J8VE55-F1
#
_cell.length_a   1.000
_cell.length_b   1.000
_cell.length_c   1.000
_cell.angle_alpha   90.00
_cell.angle_beta   90.00
_cell.angle_gamma   90.00
#
_symmetry.space_group_name_H-M   'P 1'
#
loop_
_entity.id
_entity.type
_entity.pdbx_description
1 polymer ?
#
loop_
_entity_poly.entity_id
_entity_poly.type
_entity_poly.pdbx_seq_one_letter_code
_entity_poly.pdbx_strand_id
1 'polypeptide(L)'
;MCESSKEALAENNLNLPKMAEKDGCFQSGFNEETCLVKIITGLLEFEVYLEYLQNRFESSEEQARAVQMSTKVLIQFLQKKAKNLDAITTPDPTTNASLLTKLQAQNQWLQDMTTHLILRSFKEFLQSSLRALRQM
;
A
#
# COMPACT_ATOMS: atom_id res chain seq x y z
N MET A 1 9.12 17.69 8.58
CA MET A 1 10.11 17.51 7.50
C MET A 1 9.37 17.27 6.20
N CYS A 2 9.14 18.30 5.39
CA CYS A 2 8.44 18.18 4.10
C CYS A 2 9.22 18.97 3.04
N GLU A 3 10.24 18.34 2.45
CA GLU A 3 10.78 18.69 1.11
C GLU A 3 11.76 17.61 0.60
N SER A 4 12.47 16.91 1.50
CA SER A 4 13.42 15.81 1.20
C SER A 4 12.81 14.48 0.74
N SER A 5 11.53 14.46 0.37
CA SER A 5 10.80 13.21 0.08
C SER A 5 11.32 12.46 -1.14
N LYS A 6 11.91 13.15 -2.12
CA LYS A 6 12.44 12.53 -3.35
C LYS A 6 13.84 11.95 -3.15
N GLU A 7 14.73 12.65 -2.45
CA GLU A 7 16.06 12.12 -2.12
C GLU A 7 15.94 10.90 -1.18
N ALA A 8 15.04 10.96 -0.20
CA ALA A 8 14.79 9.82 0.70
C ALA A 8 14.14 8.61 0.00
N LEU A 9 13.37 8.80 -1.07
CA LEU A 9 12.80 7.70 -1.85
C LEU A 9 13.88 6.95 -2.65
N ALA A 10 14.87 7.67 -3.18
CA ALA A 10 15.99 7.10 -3.92
C ALA A 10 16.97 6.34 -3.01
N GLU A 11 17.20 6.83 -1.79
CA GLU A 11 18.03 6.11 -0.80
C GLU A 11 17.34 4.85 -0.24
N ASN A 12 16.00 4.83 -0.16
CA ASN A 12 15.27 3.72 0.45
C ASN A 12 14.82 2.62 -0.52
N ASN A 13 14.99 2.78 -1.85
CA ASN A 13 14.61 1.78 -2.86
C ASN A 13 13.20 1.16 -2.66
N LEU A 14 12.24 1.96 -2.16
CA LEU A 14 10.90 1.49 -1.85
C LEU A 14 10.06 1.41 -3.12
N ASN A 15 9.60 0.21 -3.44
CA ASN A 15 8.62 -0.02 -4.49
C ASN A 15 7.21 0.04 -3.88
N LEU A 16 6.74 1.26 -3.61
CA LEU A 16 5.41 1.49 -3.04
C LEU A 16 4.34 1.39 -4.14
N PRO A 17 3.19 0.75 -3.85
CA PRO A 17 2.09 0.64 -4.79
C PRO A 17 1.56 2.01 -5.22
N LYS A 18 1.40 2.20 -6.53
CA LYS A 18 0.88 3.41 -7.17
C LYS A 18 -0.06 3.04 -8.30
N MET A 19 -1.01 3.93 -8.60
CA MET A 19 -1.89 3.83 -9.76
C MET A 19 -1.29 4.54 -10.97
N ALA A 20 -1.43 3.94 -12.15
CA ALA A 20 -1.05 4.49 -13.44
C ALA A 20 -2.24 4.45 -14.40
N GLU A 21 -2.16 5.21 -15.51
CA GLU A 21 -3.27 5.31 -16.48
C GLU A 21 -3.74 3.94 -17.01
N LYS A 22 -2.78 3.04 -17.25
CA LYS A 22 -3.05 1.66 -17.70
C LYS A 22 -3.89 0.83 -16.72
N ASP A 23 -3.97 1.24 -15.46
CA ASP A 23 -4.72 0.52 -14.43
C ASP A 23 -6.23 0.84 -14.49
N GLY A 24 -6.67 1.74 -15.38
CA GLY A 24 -8.08 2.01 -15.62
C GLY A 24 -8.81 2.69 -14.46
N CYS A 25 -8.10 3.27 -13.49
CA CYS A 25 -8.69 3.93 -12.31
C CYS A 25 -8.97 5.43 -12.49
N PHE A 26 -8.54 6.01 -13.62
CA PHE A 26 -8.72 7.44 -13.92
C PHE A 26 -9.94 7.66 -14.82
N GLN A 27 -10.51 8.88 -14.79
CA GLN A 27 -11.69 9.22 -15.60
C GLN A 27 -11.46 8.94 -17.09
N SER A 28 -10.27 9.29 -17.59
CA SER A 28 -9.84 8.91 -18.93
C SER A 28 -9.40 7.44 -18.92
N GLY A 29 -10.03 6.60 -19.74
CA GLY A 29 -9.70 5.18 -19.83
C GLY A 29 -10.20 4.36 -18.64
N PHE A 30 -11.24 4.82 -17.93
CA PHE A 30 -11.81 4.08 -16.81
C PHE A 30 -12.24 2.67 -17.20
N ASN A 31 -11.82 1.68 -16.43
CA ASN A 31 -12.22 0.29 -16.57
C ASN A 31 -12.42 -0.30 -15.18
N GLU A 32 -13.68 -0.61 -14.83
CA GLU A 32 -14.04 -1.09 -13.49
C GLU A 32 -13.24 -2.33 -13.08
N GLU A 33 -13.11 -3.31 -13.98
CA GLU A 33 -12.47 -4.59 -13.69
C GLU A 33 -10.97 -4.42 -13.44
N THR A 34 -10.28 -3.76 -14.37
CA THR A 34 -8.83 -3.53 -14.26
C THR A 34 -8.50 -2.65 -13.06
N CYS A 35 -9.33 -1.64 -12.80
CA CYS A 35 -9.14 -0.77 -11.65
C CYS A 35 -9.37 -1.52 -10.33
N LEU A 36 -10.44 -2.32 -10.23
CA LEU A 36 -10.72 -3.08 -9.02
C LEU A 36 -9.59 -4.08 -8.72
N VAL A 37 -9.08 -4.77 -9.74
CA VAL A 37 -7.89 -5.65 -9.62
C VAL A 37 -6.70 -4.84 -9.11
N LYS A 38 -6.42 -3.67 -9.69
CA LYS A 38 -5.31 -2.81 -9.25
C LYS A 38 -5.44 -2.38 -7.79
N ILE A 39 -6.64 -1.97 -7.36
CA ILE A 39 -6.91 -1.56 -5.98
C ILE A 39 -6.60 -2.72 -5.04
N ILE A 40 -7.12 -3.92 -5.33
CA ILE A 40 -6.93 -5.09 -4.47
C ILE A 40 -5.44 -5.48 -4.40
N THR A 41 -4.77 -5.61 -5.54
CA THR A 41 -3.34 -5.97 -5.58
C THR A 41 -2.48 -4.92 -4.86
N GLY A 42 -2.76 -3.63 -5.05
CA GLY A 42 -2.03 -2.59 -4.32
C GLY A 42 -2.25 -2.63 -2.81
N LEU A 43 -3.48 -2.91 -2.34
CA LEU A 43 -3.76 -3.07 -0.91
C LEU A 43 -3.05 -4.31 -0.32
N LEU A 44 -3.00 -5.42 -1.07
CA LEU A 44 -2.25 -6.62 -0.68
C LEU A 44 -0.74 -6.32 -0.58
N GLU A 45 -0.18 -5.62 -1.56
CA GLU A 45 1.22 -5.16 -1.52
C GLU A 45 1.49 -4.23 -0.33
N PHE A 46 0.50 -3.45 0.12
CA PHE A 46 0.63 -2.62 1.31
C PHE A 46 0.69 -3.39 2.63
N GLU A 47 0.24 -4.65 2.70
CA GLU A 47 0.17 -5.40 3.96
C GLU A 47 1.54 -5.56 4.64
N VAL A 48 2.60 -5.86 3.88
CA VAL A 48 3.97 -5.99 4.43
C VAL A 48 4.49 -4.67 5.00
N TYR A 49 4.14 -3.55 4.38
CA TYR A 49 4.51 -2.22 4.88
C TYR A 49 3.71 -1.85 6.13
N LEU A 50 2.42 -2.21 6.19
CA LEU A 50 1.60 -1.99 7.38
C LEU A 50 2.07 -2.86 8.57
N GLU A 51 2.54 -4.08 8.30
CA GLU A 51 3.20 -4.93 9.31
C GLU A 51 4.48 -4.29 9.85
N TYR A 52 5.34 -3.75 8.96
CA TYR A 52 6.50 -2.97 9.38
C TYR A 52 6.13 -1.79 10.29
N LEU A 53 5.10 -1.02 9.92
CA LEU A 53 4.65 0.13 10.72
C LEU A 53 4.11 -0.30 12.09
N GLN A 54 3.34 -1.38 12.15
CA GLN A 54 2.81 -1.91 13.41
C GLN A 54 3.93 -2.25 14.39
N ASN A 55 5.01 -2.88 13.92
CA ASN A 55 6.15 -3.25 14.74
C ASN A 55 6.94 -2.04 15.26
N ARG A 56 6.74 -0.85 14.68
CA ARG A 56 7.47 0.38 15.02
C ARG A 56 6.72 1.29 15.99
N PHE A 57 5.39 1.33 15.91
CA PHE A 57 4.58 2.27 16.68
C PHE A 57 4.16 1.68 18.03
N GLU A 58 5.10 1.49 18.97
CA GLU A 58 4.77 1.00 20.32
C GLU A 58 3.74 1.89 21.04
N SER A 59 3.88 3.21 20.95
CA SER A 59 2.96 4.18 21.58
C SER A 59 1.64 4.38 20.82
N SER A 60 1.50 3.81 19.62
CA SER A 60 0.30 3.93 18.78
C SER A 60 -0.05 2.57 18.15
N GLU A 61 0.22 1.51 18.90
CA GLU A 61 0.11 0.14 18.43
C GLU A 61 -1.34 -0.20 18.08
N GLU A 62 -2.29 0.25 18.90
CA GLU A 62 -3.71 0.06 18.64
C GLU A 62 -4.16 0.70 17.32
N GLN A 63 -3.70 1.92 17.02
CA GLN A 63 -4.04 2.61 15.78
C GLN A 63 -3.40 1.91 14.57
N ALA A 64 -2.14 1.49 14.68
CA ALA A 64 -1.47 0.74 13.61
C ALA A 64 -2.17 -0.60 13.35
N ARG A 65 -2.52 -1.34 14.41
CA ARG A 65 -3.32 -2.56 14.34
C ARG A 65 -4.69 -2.32 13.70
N ALA A 66 -5.38 -1.24 14.08
CA ALA A 66 -6.68 -0.89 13.52
C ALA A 66 -6.61 -0.59 12.02
N VAL A 67 -5.57 0.12 11.56
CA VAL A 67 -5.36 0.38 10.13
C VAL A 67 -5.09 -0.91 9.37
N GLN A 68 -4.25 -1.79 9.90
CA GLN A 68 -3.95 -3.09 9.27
C GLN A 68 -5.20 -3.98 9.18
N MET A 69 -5.94 -4.13 10.28
CA MET A 69 -7.19 -4.91 10.31
C MET A 69 -8.24 -4.32 9.36
N SER A 70 -8.43 -3.01 9.37
CA SER A 70 -9.37 -2.34 8.46
C SER A 70 -8.99 -2.55 6.99
N THR A 71 -7.69 -2.55 6.68
CA THR A 71 -7.17 -2.82 5.33
C THR A 71 -7.48 -4.27 4.91
N LYS A 72 -7.27 -5.25 5.79
CA LYS A 72 -7.63 -6.66 5.55
C LYS A 72 -9.11 -6.85 5.27
N VAL A 73 -9.97 -6.23 6.07
CA VAL A 73 -11.43 -6.27 5.88
C VAL A 73 -11.83 -5.62 4.54
N LEU A 74 -11.21 -4.48 4.20
CA LEU A 74 -11.44 -3.82 2.91
C LEU A 74 -11.05 -4.70 1.72
N ILE A 75 -9.88 -5.35 1.77
CA ILE A 75 -9.43 -6.30 0.74
C ILE A 75 -10.47 -7.42 0.56
N GLN A 76 -10.88 -8.07 1.65
CA GLN A 76 -11.88 -9.14 1.60
C GLN A 76 -13.21 -8.67 1.01
N PHE A 77 -13.64 -7.46 1.33
CA PHE A 77 -14.86 -6.89 0.77
C PHE A 77 -14.73 -6.62 -0.74
N LEU A 78 -13.62 -6.03 -1.18
CA LEU A 78 -13.36 -5.73 -2.59
C LEU A 78 -13.19 -7.01 -3.43
N GLN A 79 -12.55 -8.04 -2.88
CA GLN A 79 -12.43 -9.35 -3.53
C GLN A 79 -13.79 -9.98 -3.81
N LYS A 80 -14.77 -9.83 -2.91
CA LYS A 80 -16.15 -10.30 -3.16
C LYS A 80 -16.84 -9.55 -4.31
N LYS A 81 -16.42 -8.33 -4.62
CA LYS A 81 -16.92 -7.54 -5.77
C LYS A 81 -16.20 -7.91 -7.07
N ALA A 82 -14.98 -8.44 -7.00
CA ALA A 82 -14.19 -8.78 -8.18
C ALA A 82 -14.76 -10.00 -8.91
N LYS A 83 -14.99 -9.86 -10.22
CA LYS A 83 -15.46 -10.95 -11.09
C LYS A 83 -14.34 -11.91 -11.48
N ASN A 84 -13.12 -11.41 -11.56
CA ASN A 84 -11.91 -12.16 -11.90
C ASN A 84 -10.94 -12.17 -10.72
N LEU A 85 -11.07 -13.16 -9.86
CA LEU A 85 -10.14 -13.35 -8.74
C LEU A 85 -8.75 -13.81 -9.22
N ASP A 86 -8.69 -14.52 -10.36
CA ASP A 86 -7.44 -15.08 -10.91
C ASP A 86 -6.44 -14.00 -11.39
N ALA A 87 -6.94 -12.79 -11.67
CA ALA A 87 -6.09 -11.65 -12.02
C ALA A 87 -5.44 -10.97 -10.80
N ILE A 88 -5.88 -11.31 -9.58
CA ILE A 88 -5.36 -10.75 -8.34
C ILE A 88 -4.06 -11.46 -7.99
N THR A 89 -2.94 -10.80 -8.24
CA THR A 89 -1.63 -11.31 -7.82
C THR A 89 -1.44 -11.05 -6.32
N THR A 90 -1.26 -12.11 -5.54
CA THR A 90 -0.83 -11.99 -4.13
C THR A 90 0.68 -11.87 -4.06
N PRO A 91 1.23 -10.95 -3.25
CA PRO A 91 2.67 -10.87 -3.03
C PRO A 91 3.26 -12.19 -2.52
N ASP A 92 4.44 -12.54 -3.02
CA ASP A 92 5.15 -13.75 -2.60
C ASP A 92 5.62 -13.62 -1.12
N PRO A 93 5.28 -14.59 -0.23
CA PRO A 93 5.63 -14.52 1.19
C PRO A 93 7.14 -14.41 1.46
N THR A 94 7.96 -15.09 0.66
CA THR A 94 9.42 -15.06 0.80
C THR A 94 9.99 -13.68 0.47
N THR A 95 9.46 -13.05 -0.59
CA THR A 95 9.79 -11.69 -0.99
C THR A 95 9.40 -10.69 0.10
N ASN A 96 8.19 -10.83 0.67
CA ASN A 96 7.71 -9.97 1.76
C ASN A 96 8.59 -10.08 3.02
N ALA A 97 8.95 -11.29 3.44
CA ALA A 97 9.82 -11.49 4.59
C ALA A 97 11.19 -10.83 4.38
N SER A 98 11.77 -10.99 3.20
CA SER A 98 13.06 -10.37 2.85
C SER A 98 13.00 -8.84 2.86
N LEU A 99 11.88 -8.26 2.41
CA LEU A 99 11.65 -6.83 2.44
C LEU A 99 11.49 -6.33 3.87
N LEU A 100 10.69 -7.01 4.69
CA LEU A 100 10.48 -6.64 6.09
C LEU A 100 11.81 -6.63 6.87
N THR A 101 12.64 -7.66 6.71
CA THR A 101 13.98 -7.71 7.32
C THR A 101 14.85 -6.53 6.87
N LYS A 102 14.82 -6.16 5.58
CA LYS A 102 15.57 -5.00 5.07
C LYS A 102 15.09 -3.69 5.70
N LEU A 103 13.79 -3.50 5.84
CA LEU A 103 13.21 -2.28 6.44
C LEU A 103 13.55 -2.18 7.93
N GLN A 104 13.55 -3.30 8.65
CA GLN A 104 13.91 -3.36 10.07
C GLN A 104 15.40 -3.12 10.32
N ALA A 105 16.28 -3.53 9.40
CA ALA A 105 17.73 -3.34 9.52
C ALA A 105 18.22 -1.90 9.26
N GLN A 106 17.34 -0.99 8.83
CA GLN A 106 17.68 0.42 8.60
C GLN A 106 18.05 1.14 9.91
N ASN A 107 18.87 2.19 9.81
CA ASN A 107 19.13 3.09 10.93
C ASN A 107 17.89 3.96 11.25
N GLN A 108 17.86 4.57 12.45
CA GLN A 108 16.71 5.33 12.94
C GLN A 108 16.22 6.41 11.97
N TRP A 109 17.13 7.18 11.36
CA TRP A 109 16.77 8.26 10.45
C TRP A 109 16.11 7.73 9.17
N LEU A 110 16.71 6.70 8.55
CA LEU A 110 16.14 6.03 7.37
C LEU A 110 14.78 5.42 7.69
N GLN A 111 14.70 4.77 8.83
CA GLN A 111 13.47 4.20 9.36
C GLN A 111 12.36 5.28 9.50
N ASP A 112 12.67 6.47 10.05
CA ASP A 112 11.69 7.55 10.23
C ASP A 112 11.20 8.08 8.87
N MET A 113 12.13 8.22 7.91
CA MET A 113 11.81 8.61 6.54
C MET A 113 10.96 7.56 5.83
N THR A 114 11.33 6.29 5.90
CA THR A 114 10.58 5.15 5.36
C THR A 114 9.15 5.14 5.90
N THR A 115 8.99 5.34 7.20
CA THR A 115 7.67 5.43 7.85
C THR A 115 6.80 6.53 7.26
N HIS A 116 7.37 7.74 7.13
CA HIS A 116 6.66 8.86 6.54
C HIS A 116 6.26 8.61 5.09
N LEU A 117 7.17 8.03 4.29
CA LEU A 117 6.94 7.70 2.88
C LEU A 117 5.84 6.64 2.70
N ILE A 118 5.87 5.57 3.49
CA ILE A 118 4.83 4.54 3.47
C ILE A 118 3.47 5.15 3.81
N LEU A 119 3.36 5.89 4.92
CA LEU A 119 2.10 6.49 5.36
C LEU A 119 1.53 7.47 4.31
N ARG A 120 2.40 8.31 3.73
CA ARG A 120 2.01 9.23 2.66
C ARG A 120 1.50 8.49 1.44
N SER A 121 2.26 7.51 0.94
CA SER A 121 1.88 6.73 -0.24
C SER A 121 0.60 5.94 -0.01
N PHE A 122 0.43 5.36 1.18
CA PHE A 122 -0.76 4.61 1.54
C PHE A 122 -2.00 5.50 1.56
N LYS A 123 -1.89 6.70 2.16
CA LYS A 123 -2.96 7.71 2.14
C LYS A 123 -3.31 8.13 0.70
N GLU A 124 -2.32 8.46 -0.13
CA GLU A 124 -2.53 8.87 -1.53
C GLU A 124 -3.18 7.74 -2.35
N PHE A 125 -2.76 6.49 -2.12
CA PHE A 125 -3.36 5.32 -2.75
C PHE A 125 -4.82 5.14 -2.34
N LEU A 126 -5.14 5.17 -1.03
CA LEU A 126 -6.51 5.06 -0.53
C LEU A 126 -7.43 6.17 -1.07
N GLN A 127 -6.94 7.41 -1.16
CA GLN A 127 -7.70 8.52 -1.73
C GLN A 127 -8.02 8.29 -3.21
N SER A 128 -7.05 7.77 -3.96
CA SER A 128 -7.22 7.45 -5.38
C SER A 128 -8.20 6.28 -5.56
N SER A 129 -8.05 5.22 -4.77
CA SER A 129 -8.98 4.08 -4.73
C SER A 129 -10.41 4.52 -4.42
N LEU A 130 -10.61 5.35 -3.39
CA LEU A 130 -11.94 5.86 -3.04
C LEU A 130 -12.56 6.66 -4.18
N ARG A 131 -11.77 7.49 -4.87
CA ARG A 131 -12.25 8.26 -6.03
C ARG A 131 -12.67 7.33 -7.18
N ALA A 132 -11.89 6.30 -7.47
CA ALA A 132 -12.22 5.34 -8.52
C ALA A 132 -13.46 4.49 -8.16
N LEU A 133 -13.56 4.01 -6.92
CA LEU A 133 -14.70 3.25 -6.42
C LEU A 133 -16.02 4.03 -6.47
N ARG A 134 -15.97 5.37 -6.35
CA ARG A 134 -17.16 6.23 -6.51
C ARG A 134 -17.64 6.40 -7.95
N GLN A 135 -16.81 6.01 -8.93
CA GLN A 135 -17.18 5.98 -10.35
C GLN A 135 -17.74 4.62 -10.77
N MET A 136 -17.60 3.60 -9.91
CA MET A 136 -18.16 2.25 -10.09
C MET A 136 -19.59 2.15 -9.58
#